data_AF-A0A944VQW0-F1
#
_entry.id   AF-A0A944VQW0-F1
#
_cell.length_a   1.000
_cell.length_b   1.000
_cell.length_c   1.000
_cell.angle_alpha   90.00
_cell.angle_beta   90.00
_cell.angle_gamma   90.00
#
_symmetry.space_group_name_H-M   'P 1'
#
loop_
_entity.id
_entity.type
_entity.pdbx_description
1 polymer ?
#
loop_
_entity_poly.entity_id
_entity_poly.type
_entity_poly.pdbx_seq_one_letter_code
_entity_poly.pdbx_strand_id
1 'polypeptide(L)'
;MTKTYSKYLYMFPITIISLMLINGGCATQPERIVTLEKKLDSLSKNVEGLEPEINALREKLDKQESGIESKLSSQKNARSRLEEGLSETENLLKEIEENLALAEEDKSKTEAQIEELRTQLNRLETLSKLTGSKTSLTKDLLDKAIKLYRQGNFEDAISKWEEVVARNPDKLDAKFFIEIAKDRIKEKQIHEEMKALLIQRK
;
A
#
# COMPACT_ATOMS: atom_id res chain seq x y z
N MET A 1 100.21 21.11 -110.77
CA MET A 1 98.80 21.53 -110.75
C MET A 1 98.06 20.69 -109.73
N THR A 2 97.72 21.29 -108.60
CA THR A 2 97.05 20.70 -107.44
C THR A 2 95.54 20.59 -107.67
N LYS A 3 94.97 19.39 -107.58
CA LYS A 3 93.52 19.19 -107.41
C LYS A 3 93.25 18.44 -106.11
N THR A 4 93.01 19.21 -105.08
CA THR A 4 92.43 18.78 -103.80
C THR A 4 90.96 18.41 -104.03
N TYR A 5 90.62 17.13 -104.00
CA TYR A 5 89.23 16.69 -103.91
C TYR A 5 88.83 16.42 -102.46
N SER A 6 87.70 17.03 -102.11
CA SER A 6 87.21 17.34 -100.76
C SER A 6 86.70 16.10 -100.02
N LYS A 7 87.27 15.85 -98.82
CA LYS A 7 86.84 14.83 -97.86
C LYS A 7 85.44 15.10 -97.24
N TYR A 8 84.75 16.16 -97.65
CA TYR A 8 83.48 16.60 -97.07
C TYR A 8 82.23 16.22 -97.89
N LEU A 9 82.38 15.48 -99.00
CA LEU A 9 81.24 15.10 -99.85
C LEU A 9 80.27 14.10 -99.17
N TYR A 10 80.74 13.33 -98.18
CA TYR A 10 79.93 12.35 -97.43
C TYR A 10 79.40 12.88 -96.09
N MET A 11 79.75 14.10 -95.68
CA MET A 11 79.29 14.69 -94.41
C MET A 11 77.92 15.38 -94.53
N PHE A 12 77.51 15.78 -95.73
CA PHE A 12 76.19 16.39 -95.99
C PHE A 12 74.99 15.42 -95.93
N PRO A 13 75.06 14.17 -96.42
CA PRO A 13 73.91 13.27 -96.31
C PRO A 13 73.68 12.75 -94.88
N ILE A 14 74.74 12.60 -94.08
CA ILE A 14 74.65 12.08 -92.70
C ILE A 14 73.94 13.08 -91.78
N THR A 15 74.21 14.37 -91.93
CA THR A 15 73.53 15.43 -91.16
C THR A 15 72.05 15.56 -91.52
N ILE A 16 71.70 15.37 -92.80
CA ILE A 16 70.30 15.37 -93.28
C ILE A 16 69.53 14.15 -92.77
N ILE A 17 70.15 12.96 -92.75
CA ILE A 17 69.52 11.74 -92.20
C ILE A 17 69.30 11.87 -90.68
N SER A 18 70.25 12.48 -89.94
CA SER A 18 70.05 12.77 -88.51
C SER A 18 68.97 13.82 -88.24
N LEU A 19 68.82 14.85 -89.08
CA LEU A 19 67.72 15.82 -88.97
C LEU A 19 66.36 15.19 -89.34
N MET A 20 66.33 14.28 -90.32
CA MET A 20 65.13 13.52 -90.69
C MET A 20 64.71 12.52 -89.60
N LEU A 21 65.65 11.92 -88.87
CA LEU A 21 65.33 11.01 -87.76
C LEU A 21 64.85 11.74 -86.50
N ILE A 22 65.34 12.97 -86.24
CA ILE A 22 64.87 13.80 -85.12
C ILE A 22 63.50 14.42 -85.41
N ASN A 23 63.20 14.79 -86.66
CA ASN A 23 61.88 15.30 -87.06
C ASN A 23 60.87 14.20 -87.40
N GLY A 24 61.31 13.01 -87.79
CA GLY A 24 60.45 11.89 -88.18
C GLY A 24 60.01 10.98 -87.03
N GLY A 25 60.65 11.09 -85.85
CA GLY A 25 60.43 10.19 -84.71
C GLY A 25 59.37 10.64 -83.69
N CYS A 26 58.73 11.80 -83.86
CA CYS A 26 57.92 12.44 -82.80
C CYS A 26 56.49 12.81 -83.23
N ALA A 27 55.85 12.03 -84.11
CA ALA A 27 54.51 12.35 -84.63
C ALA A 27 53.34 11.67 -83.87
N THR A 28 53.57 10.79 -82.90
CA THR A 28 52.48 10.02 -82.24
C THR A 28 52.35 10.25 -80.72
N GLN A 29 53.14 11.13 -80.12
CA GLN A 29 53.00 11.54 -78.71
C GLN A 29 52.03 12.71 -78.42
N PRO A 30 51.81 13.72 -79.30
CA PRO A 30 51.02 14.90 -78.92
C PRO A 30 49.53 14.58 -78.69
N GLU A 31 48.96 13.66 -79.46
CA GLU A 31 47.53 13.30 -79.34
C GLU A 31 47.22 12.55 -78.03
N ARG A 32 48.15 11.71 -77.57
CA ARG A 32 48.04 11.01 -76.27
C ARG A 32 48.17 11.99 -75.10
N ILE A 33 49.07 12.98 -75.22
CA ILE A 33 49.27 14.03 -74.21
C ILE A 33 48.01 14.89 -74.10
N VAL A 34 47.47 15.37 -75.22
CA VAL A 34 46.22 16.16 -75.25
C VAL A 34 45.03 15.36 -74.71
N THR A 35 44.97 14.05 -74.98
CA THR A 35 43.91 13.18 -74.43
C THR A 35 44.05 12.98 -72.92
N LEU A 36 45.28 12.89 -72.41
CA LEU A 36 45.55 12.80 -70.97
C LEU A 36 45.23 14.11 -70.25
N GLU A 37 45.56 15.26 -70.83
CA GLU A 37 45.19 16.58 -70.31
C GLU A 37 43.68 16.73 -70.18
N LYS A 38 42.91 16.37 -71.22
CA LYS A 38 41.44 16.38 -71.15
C LYS A 38 40.89 15.47 -70.04
N LYS A 39 41.49 14.30 -69.82
CA LYS A 39 41.09 13.39 -68.74
C LYS A 39 41.47 13.95 -67.36
N LEU A 40 42.62 14.62 -67.26
CA LEU A 40 43.07 15.27 -66.03
C LEU A 40 42.14 16.43 -65.67
N ASP A 41 41.77 17.27 -66.64
CA ASP A 41 40.82 18.37 -66.46
C ASP A 41 39.43 17.87 -66.04
N SER A 42 38.95 16.82 -66.71
CA SER A 42 37.67 16.19 -66.34
C SER A 42 37.73 15.60 -64.93
N LEU A 43 38.86 15.03 -64.52
CA LEU A 43 39.03 14.48 -63.19
C LEU A 43 39.13 15.60 -62.15
N SER A 44 39.87 16.69 -62.44
CA SER A 44 39.95 17.87 -61.58
C SER A 44 38.56 18.44 -61.32
N LYS A 45 37.77 18.62 -62.37
CA LYS A 45 36.39 19.12 -62.26
C LYS A 45 35.49 18.21 -61.42
N ASN A 46 35.66 16.89 -61.55
CA ASN A 46 34.91 15.93 -60.73
C ASN A 46 35.35 15.98 -59.26
N VAL A 47 36.65 16.11 -58.99
CA VAL A 47 37.19 16.26 -57.62
C VAL A 47 36.70 17.56 -56.98
N GLU A 48 36.77 18.67 -57.71
CA GLU A 48 36.24 19.98 -57.29
C GLU A 48 34.72 19.91 -57.03
N GLY A 49 33.98 19.12 -57.81
CA GLY A 49 32.54 18.89 -57.61
C GLY A 49 32.19 18.05 -56.38
N LEU A 50 33.07 17.12 -55.97
CA LEU A 50 32.86 16.26 -54.80
C LEU A 50 33.13 16.97 -53.47
N GLU A 51 34.02 17.95 -53.45
CA GLU A 51 34.39 18.70 -52.24
C GLU A 51 33.19 19.39 -51.54
N PRO A 52 32.29 20.11 -52.24
CA PRO A 52 31.10 20.68 -51.61
C PRO A 52 30.11 19.61 -51.12
N GLU A 53 30.00 18.47 -51.80
CA GLU A 53 29.16 17.35 -51.35
C GLU A 53 29.69 16.75 -50.05
N ILE A 54 31.01 16.56 -49.94
CA ILE A 54 31.67 16.08 -48.72
C ILE A 54 31.44 17.06 -47.56
N ASN A 55 31.56 18.37 -47.80
CA ASN A 55 31.33 19.38 -46.78
C ASN A 55 29.86 19.41 -46.31
N ALA A 56 28.91 19.30 -47.24
CA ALA A 56 27.49 19.22 -46.90
C ALA A 56 27.14 17.94 -46.11
N LEU A 57 27.81 16.81 -46.41
CA LEU A 57 27.65 15.58 -45.64
C LEU A 57 28.24 15.70 -44.23
N ARG A 58 29.41 16.33 -44.08
CA ARG A 58 30.01 16.62 -42.75
C ARG A 58 29.08 17.46 -41.90
N GLU A 59 28.54 18.55 -42.43
CA GLU A 59 27.62 19.42 -41.69
C GLU A 59 26.35 18.67 -41.25
N LYS A 60 25.79 17.81 -42.11
CA LYS A 60 24.65 16.95 -41.76
C LYS A 60 25.00 15.96 -40.65
N LEU A 61 26.20 15.38 -40.70
CA LEU A 61 26.68 14.45 -39.69
C LEU A 61 26.84 15.16 -38.33
N ASP A 62 27.51 16.31 -38.28
CA ASP A 62 27.70 17.10 -37.07
C ASP A 62 26.35 17.50 -36.43
N LYS A 63 25.38 17.89 -37.27
CA LYS A 63 24.02 18.21 -36.82
C LYS A 63 23.28 16.98 -36.28
N GLN A 64 23.50 15.81 -36.88
CA GLN A 64 22.93 14.56 -36.35
C GLN A 64 23.58 14.15 -35.03
N GLU A 65 24.92 14.23 -34.93
CA GLU A 65 25.67 13.91 -33.71
C GLU A 65 25.23 14.78 -32.53
N SER A 66 25.19 16.10 -32.72
CA SER A 66 24.69 17.05 -31.70
C SER A 66 23.21 16.81 -31.34
N GLY A 67 22.38 16.43 -32.32
CA GLY A 67 20.99 16.04 -32.12
C GLY A 67 20.84 14.74 -31.31
N ILE A 68 21.73 13.77 -31.49
CA ILE A 68 21.76 12.52 -30.73
C ILE A 68 22.24 12.79 -29.30
N GLU A 69 23.30 13.57 -29.14
CA GLU A 69 23.88 13.88 -27.83
C GLU A 69 22.88 14.61 -26.91
N SER A 70 22.18 15.61 -27.45
CA SER A 70 21.12 16.32 -26.72
C SER A 70 19.95 15.41 -26.31
N LYS A 71 19.53 14.48 -27.19
CA LYS A 71 18.50 13.47 -26.88
C LYS A 71 18.99 12.47 -25.83
N LEU A 72 20.23 12.03 -25.91
CA LEU A 72 20.81 11.09 -24.94
C LEU A 72 20.88 11.73 -23.55
N SER A 73 21.31 13.00 -23.48
CA SER A 73 21.35 13.76 -22.24
C SER A 73 19.96 13.94 -21.62
N SER A 74 18.96 14.32 -22.42
CA SER A 74 17.59 14.46 -21.93
C SER A 74 16.99 13.13 -21.48
N GLN A 75 17.25 12.04 -22.21
CA GLN A 75 16.82 10.70 -21.85
C GLN A 75 17.49 10.21 -20.55
N LYS A 76 18.79 10.47 -20.37
CA LYS A 76 19.51 10.13 -19.13
C LYS A 76 18.89 10.85 -17.93
N ASN A 77 18.59 12.13 -18.07
CA ASN A 77 17.95 12.91 -17.00
C ASN A 77 16.54 12.40 -16.69
N ALA A 78 15.74 12.09 -17.71
CA ALA A 78 14.41 11.50 -17.52
C ALA A 78 14.49 10.15 -16.80
N ARG A 79 15.45 9.30 -17.18
CA ARG A 79 15.70 8.01 -16.54
C ARG A 79 16.08 8.16 -15.07
N SER A 80 17.00 9.07 -14.74
CA SER A 80 17.40 9.33 -13.36
C SER A 80 16.22 9.76 -12.48
N ARG A 81 15.33 10.61 -13.00
CA ARG A 81 14.11 11.03 -12.26
C ARG A 81 13.13 9.89 -12.07
N LEU A 82 12.99 9.01 -13.05
CA LEU A 82 12.15 7.83 -12.94
C LEU A 82 12.71 6.82 -11.94
N GLU A 83 14.02 6.62 -11.92
CA GLU A 83 14.69 5.73 -10.94
C GLU A 83 14.53 6.28 -9.51
N GLU A 84 14.67 7.59 -9.31
CA GLU A 84 14.41 8.25 -8.03
C GLU A 84 12.95 8.11 -7.59
N GLY A 85 11.99 8.42 -8.47
CA GLY A 85 10.57 8.26 -8.18
C GLY A 85 10.17 6.82 -7.90
N LEU A 86 10.75 5.85 -8.61
CA LEU A 86 10.51 4.43 -8.35
C LEU A 86 10.98 4.05 -6.94
N SER A 87 12.19 4.46 -6.55
CA SER A 87 12.71 4.20 -5.22
C SER A 87 11.86 4.83 -4.12
N GLU A 88 11.35 6.05 -4.33
CA GLU A 88 10.41 6.69 -3.40
C GLU A 88 9.11 5.90 -3.28
N THR A 89 8.53 5.44 -4.39
CA THR A 89 7.31 4.64 -4.38
C THR A 89 7.51 3.27 -3.71
N GLU A 90 8.66 2.63 -3.88
CA GLU A 90 9.00 1.37 -3.20
C GLU A 90 9.08 1.55 -1.69
N ASN A 91 9.69 2.66 -1.23
CA ASN A 91 9.76 2.97 0.20
C ASN A 91 8.39 3.25 0.79
N LEU A 92 7.55 4.04 0.11
CA LEU A 92 6.18 4.32 0.54
C LEU A 92 5.32 3.05 0.58
N LEU A 93 5.47 2.16 -0.41
CA LEU A 93 4.75 0.89 -0.44
C LEU A 93 5.10 0.05 0.80
N LYS A 94 6.40 -0.04 1.13
CA LYS A 94 6.86 -0.76 2.32
C LYS A 94 6.29 -0.17 3.61
N GLU A 95 6.25 1.17 3.74
CA GLU A 95 5.65 1.84 4.90
C GLU A 95 4.15 1.54 5.02
N ILE A 96 3.43 1.51 3.89
CA ILE A 96 2.00 1.14 3.87
C ILE A 96 1.80 -0.31 4.30
N GLU A 97 2.63 -1.24 3.83
CA GLU A 97 2.58 -2.65 4.22
C GLU A 97 2.80 -2.84 5.73
N GLU A 98 3.79 -2.14 6.29
CA GLU A 98 4.06 -2.16 7.75
C GLU A 98 2.88 -1.60 8.55
N ASN A 99 2.30 -0.47 8.12
CA ASN A 99 1.13 0.13 8.77
C ASN A 99 -0.12 -0.74 8.66
N LEU A 100 -0.31 -1.44 7.54
CA LEU A 100 -1.42 -2.36 7.35
C LEU A 100 -1.34 -3.54 8.32
N ALA A 101 -0.15 -4.11 8.50
CA ALA A 101 0.07 -5.20 9.45
C ALA A 101 -0.28 -4.78 10.89
N LEU A 102 0.14 -3.58 11.31
CA LEU A 102 -0.20 -3.03 12.62
C LEU A 102 -1.71 -2.83 12.79
N ALA A 103 -2.38 -2.31 11.76
CA ALA A 103 -3.83 -2.10 11.79
C ALA A 103 -4.62 -3.42 11.87
N GLU A 104 -4.14 -4.48 11.22
CA GLU A 104 -4.74 -5.81 11.30
C GLU A 104 -4.58 -6.42 12.69
N GLU A 105 -3.43 -6.23 13.34
CA GLU A 105 -3.20 -6.67 14.73
C GLU A 105 -4.13 -5.94 15.71
N ASP A 106 -4.21 -4.62 15.63
CA ASP A 106 -5.09 -3.81 16.47
C ASP A 106 -6.57 -4.15 16.26
N LYS A 107 -6.97 -4.41 15.01
CA LYS A 107 -8.32 -4.90 14.69
C LYS A 107 -8.61 -6.23 15.39
N SER A 108 -7.70 -7.21 15.31
CA SER A 108 -7.89 -8.51 15.96
C SER A 108 -8.03 -8.35 17.49
N LYS A 109 -7.22 -7.50 18.09
CA LYS A 109 -7.27 -7.21 19.53
C LYS A 109 -8.59 -6.55 19.95
N THR A 110 -9.06 -5.59 19.17
CA THR A 110 -10.34 -4.90 19.45
C THR A 110 -11.54 -5.83 19.26
N GLU A 111 -11.53 -6.70 18.25
CA GLU A 111 -12.54 -7.75 18.06
C GLU A 111 -12.61 -8.69 19.27
N ALA A 112 -11.46 -9.15 19.78
CA ALA A 112 -11.40 -9.98 20.97
C ALA A 112 -11.97 -9.26 22.22
N GLN A 113 -11.67 -7.97 22.39
CA GLN A 113 -12.22 -7.17 23.49
C GLN A 113 -13.73 -6.97 23.38
N ILE A 114 -14.25 -6.79 22.16
CA ILE A 114 -15.70 -6.67 21.91
C ILE A 114 -16.42 -7.97 22.28
N GLU A 115 -15.86 -9.12 21.94
CA GLU A 115 -16.46 -10.42 22.32
C GLU A 115 -16.42 -10.63 23.83
N GLU A 116 -15.32 -10.31 24.51
CA GLU A 116 -15.24 -10.36 25.97
C GLU A 116 -16.31 -9.45 26.61
N LEU A 117 -16.43 -8.20 26.17
CA LEU A 117 -17.46 -7.27 26.68
C LEU A 117 -18.89 -7.78 26.43
N ARG A 118 -19.15 -8.40 25.27
CA ARG A 118 -20.45 -9.03 24.98
C ARG A 118 -20.76 -10.16 25.95
N THR A 119 -19.79 -11.03 26.25
CA THR A 119 -19.99 -12.10 27.23
C THR A 119 -20.26 -11.56 28.63
N GLN A 120 -19.55 -10.51 29.05
CA GLN A 120 -19.77 -9.84 30.33
C GLN A 120 -21.16 -9.20 30.40
N LEU A 121 -21.61 -8.55 29.32
CA LEU A 121 -22.94 -7.94 29.25
C LEU A 121 -24.04 -8.99 29.38
N ASN A 122 -23.93 -10.12 28.67
CA ASN A 122 -24.87 -11.23 28.79
C ASN A 122 -24.92 -11.77 30.23
N ARG A 123 -23.76 -11.92 30.88
CA ARG A 123 -23.70 -12.33 32.30
C ARG A 123 -24.42 -11.32 33.20
N LEU A 124 -24.20 -10.03 32.99
CA LEU A 124 -24.86 -8.99 33.77
C LEU A 124 -26.39 -8.99 33.57
N GLU A 125 -26.84 -9.20 32.34
CA GLU A 125 -28.27 -9.30 32.02
C GLU A 125 -28.92 -10.51 32.72
N THR A 126 -28.26 -11.67 32.69
CA THR A 126 -28.76 -12.86 33.42
C THR A 126 -28.84 -12.63 34.92
N LEU A 127 -27.83 -11.98 35.52
CA LEU A 127 -27.84 -11.60 36.92
C LEU A 127 -28.97 -10.63 37.24
N SER A 128 -29.18 -9.61 36.40
CA SER A 128 -30.26 -8.63 36.56
C SER A 128 -31.65 -9.28 36.51
N LYS A 129 -31.89 -10.20 35.57
CA LYS A 129 -33.15 -10.96 35.50
C LYS A 129 -33.36 -11.82 36.75
N LEU A 130 -32.29 -12.45 37.25
CA LEU A 130 -32.35 -13.28 38.45
C LEU A 130 -32.64 -12.45 39.71
N THR A 131 -32.00 -11.30 39.87
CA THR A 131 -32.19 -10.42 41.03
C THR A 131 -33.56 -9.73 41.00
N GLY A 132 -34.03 -9.28 39.83
CA GLY A 132 -35.37 -8.73 39.63
C GLY A 132 -36.46 -9.74 39.98
N SER A 133 -36.34 -10.99 39.49
CA SER A 133 -37.27 -12.07 39.81
C SER A 133 -37.24 -12.45 41.29
N LYS A 134 -36.04 -12.56 41.89
CA LYS A 134 -35.90 -12.83 43.33
C LYS A 134 -36.56 -11.74 44.18
N THR A 135 -36.40 -10.47 43.78
CA THR A 135 -36.98 -9.32 44.51
C THR A 135 -38.51 -9.28 44.41
N SER A 136 -39.10 -9.57 43.23
CA SER A 136 -40.56 -9.60 43.08
C SER A 136 -41.18 -10.74 43.89
N LEU A 137 -40.59 -11.94 43.84
CA LEU A 137 -41.08 -13.10 44.61
C LEU A 137 -41.00 -12.86 46.13
N THR A 138 -39.91 -12.24 46.60
CA THR A 138 -39.80 -11.86 48.02
C THR A 138 -40.84 -10.81 48.42
N LYS A 139 -41.15 -9.85 47.55
CA LYS A 139 -42.18 -8.83 47.80
C LYS A 139 -43.58 -9.45 47.89
N ASP A 140 -43.93 -10.32 46.95
CA ASP A 140 -45.23 -11.00 46.93
C ASP A 140 -45.47 -11.86 48.19
N LEU A 141 -44.41 -12.53 48.69
CA LEU A 141 -44.46 -13.28 49.94
C LEU A 141 -44.71 -12.35 51.15
N LEU A 142 -44.05 -11.19 51.18
CA LEU A 142 -44.21 -10.20 52.25
C LEU A 142 -45.64 -9.64 52.28
N ASP A 143 -46.20 -9.29 51.12
CA ASP A 143 -47.55 -8.75 51.01
C ASP A 143 -48.61 -9.77 51.46
N LYS A 144 -48.42 -11.05 51.10
CA LYS A 144 -49.29 -12.15 51.57
C LYS A 144 -49.21 -12.35 53.08
N ALA A 145 -48.01 -12.34 53.65
CA ALA A 145 -47.81 -12.50 55.09
C ALA A 145 -48.48 -11.37 55.88
N ILE A 146 -48.34 -10.12 55.43
CA ILE A 146 -49.00 -8.96 56.05
C ILE A 146 -50.53 -9.09 55.99
N LYS A 147 -51.08 -9.56 54.86
CA LYS A 147 -52.53 -9.77 54.72
C LYS A 147 -53.04 -10.83 55.70
N LEU A 148 -52.36 -11.96 55.84
CA LEU A 148 -52.72 -13.02 56.78
C LEU A 148 -52.67 -12.54 58.24
N TYR A 149 -51.63 -11.79 58.59
CA TYR A 149 -51.49 -11.21 59.92
C TYR A 149 -52.66 -10.25 60.25
N ARG A 150 -53.03 -9.37 59.29
CA ARG A 150 -54.18 -8.46 59.46
C ARG A 150 -55.52 -9.18 59.58
N GLN A 151 -55.63 -10.38 59.02
CA GLN A 151 -56.81 -11.25 59.15
C GLN A 151 -56.83 -12.02 60.47
N GLY A 152 -55.80 -11.88 61.33
CA GLY A 152 -55.68 -12.61 62.59
C GLY A 152 -55.24 -14.06 62.43
N ASN A 153 -54.79 -14.43 61.23
CA ASN A 153 -54.26 -15.76 60.93
C ASN A 153 -52.73 -15.72 61.11
N PHE A 154 -52.31 -15.78 62.36
CA PHE A 154 -50.93 -15.51 62.77
C PHE A 154 -49.98 -16.65 62.39
N GLU A 155 -50.45 -17.88 62.47
CA GLU A 155 -49.69 -19.09 62.13
C GLU A 155 -49.33 -19.12 60.64
N ASP A 156 -50.31 -18.85 59.77
CA ASP A 156 -50.06 -18.78 58.32
C ASP A 156 -49.19 -17.57 57.95
N ALA A 157 -49.33 -16.45 58.66
CA ALA A 157 -48.47 -15.28 58.47
C ALA A 157 -47.01 -15.57 58.82
N ILE A 158 -46.76 -16.26 59.94
CA ILE A 158 -45.42 -16.72 60.36
C ILE A 158 -44.82 -17.61 59.28
N SER A 159 -45.57 -18.61 58.78
CA SER A 159 -45.09 -19.51 57.72
C SER A 159 -44.63 -18.73 56.48
N LYS A 160 -45.36 -17.69 56.06
CA LYS A 160 -44.96 -16.85 54.92
C LYS A 160 -43.76 -15.95 55.20
N TRP A 161 -43.58 -15.45 56.41
CA TRP A 161 -42.35 -14.71 56.77
C TRP A 161 -41.13 -15.63 56.91
N GLU A 162 -41.30 -16.87 57.36
CA GLU A 162 -40.23 -17.86 57.39
C GLU A 162 -39.75 -18.19 55.96
N GLU A 163 -40.66 -18.30 54.99
CA GLU A 163 -40.30 -18.43 53.58
C GLU A 163 -39.48 -17.23 53.05
N VAL A 164 -39.77 -16.01 53.51
CA VAL A 164 -38.99 -14.81 53.19
C VAL A 164 -37.58 -14.88 53.78
N VAL A 165 -37.47 -15.24 55.06
CA VAL A 165 -36.18 -15.35 55.77
C VAL A 165 -35.31 -16.47 55.18
N ALA A 166 -35.91 -17.60 54.80
CA ALA A 166 -35.19 -18.70 54.16
C ALA A 166 -34.60 -18.29 52.78
N ARG A 167 -35.29 -17.41 52.04
CA ARG A 167 -34.85 -16.92 50.73
C ARG A 167 -33.89 -15.73 50.82
N ASN A 168 -34.04 -14.90 51.85
CA ASN A 168 -33.23 -13.73 52.12
C ASN A 168 -32.96 -13.58 53.63
N PRO A 169 -31.90 -14.22 54.15
CA PRO A 169 -31.56 -14.20 55.57
C PRO A 169 -31.31 -12.80 56.17
N ASP A 170 -30.98 -11.82 55.33
CA ASP A 170 -30.67 -10.44 55.70
C ASP A 170 -31.93 -9.57 55.83
N LYS A 171 -33.12 -10.10 55.49
CA LYS A 171 -34.39 -9.38 55.61
C LYS A 171 -34.88 -9.38 57.07
N LEU A 172 -34.27 -8.55 57.90
CA LEU A 172 -34.54 -8.45 59.34
C LEU A 172 -36.01 -8.15 59.67
N ASP A 173 -36.70 -7.40 58.82
CA ASP A 173 -38.13 -7.08 58.98
C ASP A 173 -38.99 -8.35 59.15
N ALA A 174 -38.73 -9.40 58.37
CA ALA A 174 -39.50 -10.65 58.44
C ALA A 174 -39.25 -11.42 59.74
N LYS A 175 -38.01 -11.41 60.26
CA LYS A 175 -37.69 -11.99 61.57
C LYS A 175 -38.41 -11.26 62.70
N PHE A 176 -38.44 -9.93 62.63
CA PHE A 176 -39.14 -9.09 63.61
C PHE A 176 -40.66 -9.35 63.60
N PHE A 177 -41.27 -9.44 62.42
CA PHE A 177 -42.71 -9.72 62.32
C PHE A 177 -43.10 -11.13 62.81
N ILE A 178 -42.23 -12.13 62.63
CA ILE A 178 -42.44 -13.47 63.21
C ILE A 178 -42.54 -13.40 64.73
N GLU A 179 -41.64 -12.68 65.39
CA GLU A 179 -41.67 -12.57 66.86
C GLU A 179 -42.93 -11.84 67.34
N ILE A 180 -43.34 -10.75 66.69
CA ILE A 180 -44.60 -10.07 67.00
C ILE A 180 -45.80 -11.02 66.87
N ALA A 181 -45.86 -11.82 65.80
CA ALA A 181 -46.97 -12.75 65.59
C ALA A 181 -46.98 -13.90 66.61
N LYS A 182 -45.81 -14.40 67.02
CA LYS A 182 -45.71 -15.38 68.11
C LYS A 182 -46.26 -14.80 69.42
N ASP A 183 -45.96 -13.55 69.72
CA ASP A 183 -46.47 -12.89 70.92
C ASP A 183 -47.99 -12.70 70.86
N ARG A 184 -48.55 -12.39 69.68
CA ARG A 184 -50.02 -12.34 69.48
C ARG A 184 -50.70 -13.69 69.67
N ILE A 185 -50.09 -14.79 69.23
CA ILE A 185 -50.62 -16.15 69.45
C ILE A 185 -50.64 -16.45 70.94
N LYS A 186 -49.53 -16.18 71.66
CA LYS A 186 -49.46 -16.36 73.12
C LYS A 186 -50.52 -15.53 73.85
N GLU A 187 -50.67 -14.26 73.48
CA GLU A 187 -51.68 -13.36 74.05
C GLU A 187 -53.11 -13.92 73.86
N LYS A 188 -53.42 -14.39 72.64
CA LYS A 188 -54.72 -15.01 72.33
C LYS A 188 -54.93 -16.30 73.13
N GLN A 189 -53.90 -17.13 73.26
CA GLN A 189 -53.98 -18.39 74.00
C GLN A 189 -54.21 -18.16 75.50
N ILE A 190 -53.49 -17.23 76.11
CA ILE A 190 -53.71 -16.80 77.51
C ILE A 190 -55.14 -16.26 77.69
N HIS A 191 -55.63 -15.47 76.73
CA HIS A 191 -56.98 -14.92 76.82
C HIS A 191 -58.05 -16.02 76.78
N GLU A 192 -57.93 -16.99 75.87
CA GLU A 192 -58.87 -18.10 75.77
C GLU A 192 -58.80 -19.05 76.98
N GLU A 193 -57.61 -19.32 77.52
CA GLU A 193 -57.43 -20.06 78.78
C GLU A 193 -58.10 -19.33 79.95
N MET A 194 -57.92 -18.01 80.07
CA MET A 194 -58.61 -17.20 81.08
C MET A 194 -60.14 -17.26 80.95
N LYS A 195 -60.68 -17.19 79.72
CA LYS A 195 -62.12 -17.32 79.49
C LYS A 195 -62.64 -18.69 79.89
N ALA A 196 -61.93 -19.76 79.52
CA ALA A 196 -62.32 -21.13 79.85
C ALA A 196 -62.37 -21.34 81.38
N LEU A 197 -61.40 -20.80 82.12
CA LEU A 197 -61.37 -20.85 83.59
C LEU A 197 -62.53 -20.08 84.24
N LEU A 198 -62.96 -18.95 83.66
CA LEU A 198 -64.10 -18.19 84.16
C LEU A 198 -65.45 -18.88 83.90
N ILE A 199 -65.55 -19.69 82.84
CA ILE A 199 -66.75 -20.45 82.51
C ILE A 199 -66.90 -21.68 83.41
N GLN A 200 -65.82 -22.37 83.78
CA GLN A 200 -65.86 -23.53 84.69
C GLN A 200 -66.18 -23.19 86.16
N ARG A 201 -66.12 -21.91 86.55
CA ARG A 201 -66.35 -21.44 87.92
C ARG A 201 -67.80 -20.98 88.19
N LYS A 202 -68.67 -21.03 87.17
CA LYS A 202 -70.12 -20.80 87.25
C LYS A 202 -70.85 -22.13 87.20
#